data_AF-A0A6A3LA73-F1
#
_entry.id   AF-A0A6A3LA73-F1
#
_cell.length_a   1.000
_cell.length_b   1.000
_cell.length_c   1.000
_cell.angle_alpha   90.00
_cell.angle_beta   90.00
_cell.angle_gamma   90.00
#
_symmetry.space_group_name_H-M   'P 1'
#
loop_
_entity.id
_entity.type
_entity.pdbx_description
1 polymer ?
#
loop_
_entity_poly.entity_id
_entity_poly.type
_entity_poly.pdbx_seq_one_letter_code
_entity_poly.pdbx_strand_id
1 'polypeptide(L)'
;MYSGFGLNYDESFPTNAINATRNFRSSRVVTMGARLVTERITCGGESYVRFNINEQVVPLPGCQSGPGLTCPIAEYVKYMEARKAEVGDFVTKCNSTSGFSELTLFQNPVVNQCTVLSG
;
A
#
# COMPACT_ATOMS: atom_id res chain seq x y z
N MET A 1 -1.56 -4.47 4.14
CA MET A 1 -1.43 -3.85 2.80
C MET A 1 -1.78 -2.37 2.83
N TYR A 2 -3.03 -1.98 3.14
CA TYR A 2 -3.45 -0.56 3.19
C TYR A 2 -2.64 0.32 4.16
N SER A 3 -2.31 -0.21 5.34
CA SER A 3 -1.47 0.46 6.35
C SER A 3 -0.04 0.75 5.88
N GLY A 4 0.53 -0.10 5.02
CA GLY A 4 1.85 0.11 4.44
C GLY A 4 1.86 1.33 3.51
N PHE A 5 0.82 1.48 2.70
CA PHE A 5 0.64 2.66 1.82
C PHE A 5 0.19 3.91 2.57
N GLY A 6 -0.26 3.81 3.82
CA GLY A 6 -0.82 4.95 4.56
C GLY A 6 -2.21 5.36 4.14
N LEU A 7 -2.95 4.46 3.48
CA LEU A 7 -4.31 4.72 3.02
C LEU A 7 -5.30 4.50 4.17
N ASN A 8 -6.31 5.38 4.26
CA ASN A 8 -7.38 5.32 5.26
C ASN A 8 -6.85 5.20 6.71
N TYR A 9 -5.80 5.97 7.04
CA TYR A 9 -5.25 6.04 8.38
C TYR A 9 -6.10 6.96 9.27
N ASP A 10 -6.41 6.49 10.47
CA ASP A 10 -7.00 7.29 11.55
C ASP A 10 -6.09 7.14 12.78
N GLU A 11 -5.84 8.23 13.51
CA GLU A 11 -4.94 8.22 14.67
C GLU A 11 -5.48 7.41 15.86
N SER A 12 -6.80 7.32 16.00
CA SER A 12 -7.43 6.66 17.13
C SER A 12 -8.74 5.97 16.75
N PHE A 13 -8.88 4.75 17.26
CA PHE A 13 -10.09 3.95 17.18
C PHE A 13 -10.67 3.79 18.59
N PRO A 14 -11.67 4.61 18.99
CA PRO A 14 -12.28 4.50 20.31
C PRO A 14 -12.99 3.15 20.48
N THR A 15 -12.82 2.52 21.65
CA THR A 15 -13.43 1.22 21.98
C THR A 15 -14.79 1.36 22.68
N ASN A 16 -15.13 2.56 23.12
CA ASN A 16 -16.32 2.87 23.92
C ASN A 16 -17.46 3.53 23.12
N ALA A 17 -17.19 4.01 21.91
CA ALA A 17 -18.17 4.67 21.07
C ALA A 17 -17.85 4.47 19.58
N ILE A 18 -18.88 4.49 18.74
CA ILE A 18 -18.70 4.43 17.29
C ILE A 18 -18.24 5.81 16.81
N ASN A 19 -17.02 5.89 16.28
CA ASN A 19 -16.56 7.08 15.58
C ASN A 19 -17.25 7.18 14.21
N ALA A 20 -18.13 8.17 14.02
CA ALA A 20 -18.86 8.39 12.78
C ALA A 20 -17.97 8.94 11.64
N THR A 21 -16.93 9.70 11.96
CA THR A 21 -16.02 10.36 11.01
C THR A 21 -14.77 9.53 10.67
N ARG A 22 -14.71 8.27 11.11
CA ARG A 22 -13.60 7.37 10.77
C ARG A 22 -13.45 7.21 9.25
N ASN A 23 -12.21 7.31 8.77
CA ASN A 23 -11.85 7.06 7.38
C ASN A 23 -11.84 5.55 7.10
N PHE A 24 -11.35 4.75 8.06
CA PHE A 24 -11.34 3.30 7.92
C PHE A 24 -12.69 2.67 8.24
N ARG A 25 -13.29 2.00 7.25
CA ARG A 25 -14.46 1.14 7.41
C ARG A 25 -14.20 -0.20 6.73
N SER A 26 -14.17 -1.28 7.52
CA SER A 26 -13.91 -2.63 7.01
C SER A 26 -14.85 -3.01 5.87
N SER A 27 -16.13 -2.68 5.98
CA SER A 27 -17.16 -2.90 4.95
C SER A 27 -16.99 -2.09 3.67
N ARG A 28 -16.06 -1.14 3.59
CA ARG A 28 -15.71 -0.40 2.36
C ARG A 28 -14.36 -0.81 1.79
N VAL A 29 -13.47 -1.33 2.63
CA VAL A 29 -12.08 -1.63 2.27
C VAL A 29 -11.86 -3.12 2.00
N VAL A 30 -12.38 -4.00 2.87
CA VAL A 30 -12.15 -5.46 2.84
C VAL A 30 -13.46 -6.24 2.80
N THR A 31 -14.32 -5.90 1.84
CA THR A 31 -15.51 -6.71 1.52
C THR A 31 -15.13 -8.06 0.90
N MET A 32 -16.08 -8.98 0.83
CA MET A 32 -15.90 -10.21 0.05
C MET A 32 -15.62 -9.84 -1.41
N GLY A 33 -14.53 -10.37 -1.97
CA GLY A 33 -14.06 -10.01 -3.31
C GLY A 33 -13.43 -8.61 -3.42
N ALA A 34 -12.99 -8.02 -2.30
CA ALA A 34 -12.33 -6.73 -2.32
C ALA A 34 -11.07 -6.72 -3.20
N ARG A 35 -10.84 -5.59 -3.87
CA ARG A 35 -9.65 -5.35 -4.70
C ARG A 35 -9.04 -3.99 -4.41
N LEU A 36 -7.71 -3.99 -4.35
CA LEU A 36 -6.88 -2.79 -4.36
C LEU A 36 -6.12 -2.77 -5.68
N VAL A 37 -6.38 -1.75 -6.49
CA VAL A 37 -5.73 -1.54 -7.78
C VAL A 37 -4.83 -0.32 -7.67
N THR A 38 -3.54 -0.51 -7.99
CA THR A 38 -2.59 0.60 -8.15
C THR A 38 -2.45 0.87 -9.64
N GLU A 39 -2.78 2.08 -10.05
CA GLU A 39 -2.75 2.46 -11.46
C GLU A 39 -1.60 3.45 -11.70
N ARG A 40 -0.80 3.17 -12.73
CA ARG A 40 0.20 4.10 -13.26
C ARG A 40 -0.35 4.72 -14.54
N ILE A 41 -0.59 6.01 -14.53
CA ILE A 41 -1.18 6.77 -15.63
C ILE A 41 -0.12 7.69 -16.21
N THR A 42 -0.05 7.79 -17.53
CA THR A 42 0.83 8.74 -18.21
C THR A 42 -0.01 9.83 -18.86
N CYS A 43 0.15 11.08 -18.40
CA CYS A 43 -0.53 12.25 -18.92
C CYS A 43 0.52 13.29 -19.35
N GLY A 44 0.50 13.74 -20.60
CA GLY A 44 1.40 14.80 -21.06
C GLY A 44 2.90 14.47 -20.98
N GLY A 45 3.27 13.19 -20.98
CA GLY A 45 4.65 12.73 -20.82
C GLY A 45 5.10 12.54 -19.37
N GLU A 46 4.30 12.95 -18.39
CA GLU A 46 4.54 12.69 -16.97
C GLU A 46 3.77 11.46 -16.50
N SER A 47 4.32 10.77 -15.50
CA SER A 47 3.70 9.57 -14.91
C SER A 47 3.16 9.87 -13.52
N TYR A 48 1.94 9.41 -13.26
CA TYR A 48 1.20 9.59 -12.03
C TYR A 48 0.73 8.23 -11.51
N VAL A 49 0.52 8.15 -10.20
CA VAL A 49 0.01 6.98 -9.49
C VAL A 49 -1.31 7.33 -8.83
N ARG A 50 -2.28 6.43 -8.91
CA ARG A 50 -3.51 6.48 -8.11
C ARG A 50 -3.87 5.13 -7.55
N PHE A 51 -4.61 5.16 -6.45
CA PHE A 51 -5.14 3.97 -5.80
C PHE A 51 -6.65 3.90 -5.96
N ASN A 52 -7.13 2.73 -6.33
CA ASN A 52 -8.54 2.42 -6.42
C ASN A 52 -8.85 1.25 -5.47
N ILE A 53 -9.73 1.50 -4.50
CA ILE A 53 -10.23 0.50 -3.55
C ILE A 53 -11.71 0.27 -3.87
N ASN A 54 -12.05 -0.93 -4.35
CA ASN A 54 -13.44 -1.29 -4.67
C ASN A 54 -14.18 -0.28 -5.56
N GLU A 55 -13.54 0.19 -6.62
CA GLU A 55 -14.04 1.21 -7.57
C GLU A 55 -14.16 2.63 -7.03
N GLN A 56 -13.59 2.89 -5.85
CA GLN A 56 -13.41 4.22 -5.32
C GLN A 56 -11.96 4.67 -5.44
N VAL A 57 -11.74 5.82 -6.09
CA VAL A 57 -10.44 6.49 -6.09
C VAL A 57 -10.16 7.00 -4.68
N VAL A 58 -9.07 6.53 -4.08
CA VAL A 58 -8.61 6.96 -2.76
C VAL A 58 -7.31 7.75 -2.93
N PRO A 59 -7.33 9.07 -2.69
CA PRO A 59 -6.15 9.90 -2.85
C PRO A 59 -5.13 9.62 -1.74
N LEU A 60 -3.85 9.75 -2.08
CA LEU A 60 -2.78 9.59 -1.10
C LEU A 60 -2.72 10.83 -0.20
N PRO A 61 -2.65 10.68 1.14
CA PRO A 61 -2.52 11.83 2.03
C PRO A 61 -1.18 12.52 1.79
N GLY A 62 -1.21 13.80 1.43
CA GLY A 62 -0.02 14.60 1.16
C GLY A 62 0.56 14.50 -0.25
N CYS A 63 -0.03 13.72 -1.17
CA CYS A 63 0.40 13.66 -2.57
C CYS A 63 -0.80 13.60 -3.53
N GLN A 64 -1.28 14.78 -3.95
CA GLN A 64 -2.48 14.95 -4.78
C GLN A 64 -2.29 16.04 -5.85
N SER A 65 -1.04 16.34 -6.19
CA SER A 65 -0.64 17.44 -7.10
C SER A 65 -0.95 17.17 -8.57
N GLY A 66 -1.25 15.92 -8.95
CA GLY A 66 -1.54 15.51 -10.32
C GLY A 66 -3.03 15.59 -10.71
N PRO A 67 -3.32 15.41 -12.01
CA PRO A 67 -4.66 15.54 -12.56
C PRO A 67 -5.63 14.47 -12.00
N GLY A 68 -6.71 14.90 -11.35
CA GLY A 68 -7.69 13.97 -10.76
C GLY A 68 -7.24 13.39 -9.41
N LEU A 69 -6.56 14.20 -8.59
CA LEU A 69 -6.04 13.84 -7.26
C LEU A 69 -5.02 12.70 -7.29
N THR A 70 -4.26 12.62 -8.38
CA THR A 70 -3.19 11.63 -8.54
C THR A 70 -1.87 12.12 -7.98
N CYS A 71 -0.97 11.21 -7.66
CA CYS A 71 0.35 11.52 -7.13
C CYS A 71 1.42 11.39 -8.23
N PRO A 72 2.26 12.40 -8.52
CA PRO A 72 3.39 12.26 -9.42
C PRO A 72 4.31 11.12 -8.98
N ILE A 73 4.83 10.32 -9.92
CA ILE A 73 5.62 9.12 -9.60
C ILE A 73 6.85 9.43 -8.72
N ALA A 74 7.50 10.57 -8.94
CA ALA A 74 8.67 10.98 -8.16
C ALA A 74 8.32 11.33 -6.70
N GLU A 75 7.17 11.98 -6.48
CA GLU A 75 6.66 12.26 -5.13
C GLU A 75 6.19 10.99 -4.44
N TYR A 76 5.55 10.09 -5.19
CA TYR A 76 5.11 8.79 -4.68
C TYR A 76 6.28 7.96 -4.14
N VAL A 77 7.38 7.88 -4.88
CA VAL A 77 8.58 7.15 -4.44
C VAL A 77 9.16 7.75 -3.15
N LYS A 78 9.31 9.08 -3.10
CA LYS A 78 9.77 9.79 -1.88
C LYS A 78 8.85 9.53 -0.68
N TYR A 79 7.54 9.53 -0.91
CA TYR A 79 6.55 9.26 0.13
C TYR A 79 6.68 7.81 0.66
N MET A 80 6.88 6.84 -0.21
CA MET A 80 7.11 5.44 0.18
C MET A 80 8.44 5.24 0.91
N GLU A 81 9.51 5.91 0.48
CA GLU A 81 10.81 5.87 1.17
C GLU A 81 10.71 6.45 2.59
N ALA A 82 10.02 7.58 2.76
CA ALA A 82 9.79 8.18 4.08
C ALA A 82 9.03 7.22 5.02
N ARG A 83 7.97 6.56 4.52
CA ARG A 83 7.23 5.56 5.30
C ARG A 83 8.08 4.33 5.63
N LYS A 84 8.89 3.85 4.70
CA LYS A 84 9.82 2.73 4.94
C LYS A 84 10.82 3.09 6.04
N ALA A 85 11.33 4.32 6.05
CA ALA A 85 12.24 4.81 7.08
C ALA A 85 11.55 4.93 8.45
N GLU A 86 10.29 5.36 8.49
CA GLU A 86 9.50 5.47 9.73
C GLU A 86 9.25 4.09 10.39
N VAL A 87 8.87 3.09 9.59
CA VAL A 87 8.55 1.74 10.09
C VAL A 87 9.81 0.93 10.39
N GLY A 88 10.88 1.12 9.60
CA GLY A 88 12.12 0.37 9.69
C GLY A 88 12.10 -0.95 8.91
N ASP A 89 13.17 -1.72 9.04
CA ASP A 89 13.37 -2.93 8.25
C ASP A 89 12.52 -4.12 8.75
N PHE A 90 11.96 -4.89 7.80
CA PHE A 90 11.07 -6.01 8.08
C PHE A 90 11.75 -7.10 8.90
N VAL A 91 12.99 -7.46 8.58
CA VAL A 91 13.71 -8.55 9.28
C VAL A 91 13.91 -8.19 10.74
N THR A 92 14.30 -6.94 11.01
CA THR A 92 14.50 -6.44 12.39
C THR A 92 13.19 -6.34 13.17
N LYS A 93 12.12 -5.82 12.56
CA LYS A 93 10.84 -5.59 13.24
C LYS A 93 10.04 -6.86 13.47
N CYS A 94 10.12 -7.82 12.54
CA CYS A 94 9.40 -9.08 12.63
C CYS A 94 10.27 -10.25 13.14
N ASN A 95 11.54 -9.99 13.50
CA ASN A 95 12.51 -11.00 13.93
C ASN A 95 12.55 -12.22 12.99
N SER A 96 12.55 -11.95 11.68
CA SER A 96 12.43 -13.01 10.67
C SER A 96 13.74 -13.78 10.52
N THR A 97 13.71 -15.08 10.80
CA THR A 97 14.88 -15.97 10.76
C THR A 97 15.33 -16.32 9.33
N SER A 98 14.45 -16.13 8.35
CA SER A 98 14.73 -16.39 6.93
C SER A 98 15.62 -15.33 6.27
N GLY A 99 15.87 -14.19 6.94
CA GLY A 99 16.89 -13.22 6.52
C GLY A 99 16.59 -12.37 5.28
N PHE A 100 15.41 -12.51 4.64
CA PHE A 100 15.06 -11.72 3.45
C PHE A 100 14.15 -10.53 3.81
N SER A 101 14.60 -9.32 3.48
CA SER A 101 13.81 -8.07 3.57
C SER A 101 13.21 -7.62 2.24
N GLU A 102 13.59 -8.25 1.13
CA GLU A 102 13.17 -7.90 -0.22
C GLU A 102 12.21 -8.93 -0.81
N LEU A 103 11.17 -8.44 -1.49
CA LEU A 103 10.23 -9.27 -2.24
C LEU A 103 10.77 -9.48 -3.66
N THR A 104 11.27 -10.68 -3.95
CA THR A 104 11.85 -11.06 -5.26
C THR A 104 10.85 -11.76 -6.18
N LEU A 105 9.63 -12.03 -5.72
CA LEU A 105 8.62 -12.81 -6.43
C LEU A 105 8.28 -12.25 -7.83
N PHE A 106 8.32 -10.93 -8.00
CA PHE A 106 7.99 -10.29 -9.27
C PHE A 106 9.17 -10.25 -10.25
N GLN A 107 10.40 -10.31 -9.75
CA GLN A 107 11.61 -10.39 -10.58
C GLN A 107 11.89 -11.84 -10.99
N ASN A 108 11.78 -12.78 -10.05
CA ASN A 108 12.03 -14.21 -10.24
C ASN A 108 10.80 -15.00 -9.79
N PRO A 109 9.76 -15.13 -10.64
CA PRO A 109 8.58 -15.89 -10.27
C PRO A 109 8.97 -17.35 -10.05
N VAL A 110 8.68 -17.87 -8.85
CA VAL A 110 8.86 -19.30 -8.57
C VAL A 110 7.83 -20.06 -9.38
N VAL A 111 8.27 -20.62 -10.51
CA VAL A 111 7.46 -21.52 -11.32
C VAL A 111 7.54 -22.90 -10.66
N ASN A 112 6.45 -23.30 -10.00
CA ASN A 112 6.27 -24.58 -9.31
C ASN A 112 6.87 -24.67 -7.87
N GLN A 113 6.06 -24.28 -6.88
CA GLN A 113 6.37 -24.41 -5.45
C GLN A 113 6.46 -25.88 -4.99
N CYS A 114 6.01 -26.84 -5.80
CA CYS A 114 6.01 -28.27 -5.45
C CYS A 114 7.37 -28.97 -5.61
N THR A 115 8.36 -28.34 -6.24
CA THR A 115 9.71 -28.92 -6.45
C THR A 115 10.79 -28.32 -5.55
N VAL A 116 10.44 -27.38 -4.69
CA VAL A 116 11.39 -26.79 -3.72
C VAL A 116 11.60 -27.80 -2.60
N LEU A 117 12.67 -28.59 -2.69
CA LEU A 117 13.15 -29.39 -1.56
C LEU A 117 13.59 -28.41 -0.47
N SER A 118 13.01 -28.55 0.72
CA SER A 118 13.41 -27.84 1.93
C SER A 118 14.89 -28.13 2.21
N GLY A 119 15.76 -27.18 1.88
CA GLY A 119 17.16 -27.14 2.30
C GLY A 119 17.31 -26.23 3.52
#